data_AF-A0AAD4NA41-F1
#
_entry.id   AF-A0AAD4NA41-F1
#
_cell.length_a   1.000
_cell.length_b   1.000
_cell.length_c   1.000
_cell.angle_alpha   90.00
_cell.angle_beta   90.00
_cell.angle_gamma   90.00
#
_symmetry.space_group_name_H-M   'P 1'
#
loop_
_entity.id
_entity.type
_entity.pdbx_description
1 polymer ?
#
loop_
_entity_poly.entity_id
_entity_poly.type
_entity_poly.pdbx_seq_one_letter_code
_entity_poly.pdbx_strand_id
1 'polypeptide(L)'
;MPITKLEVDGYEALNDKLKSIDKTSGKVFVFFVGSKKLETGKSWCPDCVVADPNVEHAVSEVSNDISDPMTFITCNVGPMDYWKNPENHFKKDPNLKLSVVPTLVLYQSPGSRLVKDEEFGNVQCIVKFLKEAQ
;
A
#
# COMPACT_ATOMS: atom_id res chain seq x y z
N MET A 1 -15.24 -6.41 -11.77
CA MET A 1 -14.04 -7.05 -12.40
C MET A 1 -13.14 -7.64 -11.30
N PRO A 2 -12.19 -8.56 -11.56
CA PRO A 2 -11.41 -9.14 -10.46
C PRO A 2 -10.39 -8.14 -9.88
N ILE A 3 -10.35 -8.04 -8.56
CA ILE A 3 -9.23 -7.43 -7.83
C ILE A 3 -8.15 -8.49 -7.67
N THR A 4 -6.92 -8.16 -8.09
CA THR A 4 -5.75 -9.00 -7.84
C THR A 4 -5.02 -8.48 -6.59
N LYS A 5 -5.06 -9.23 -5.49
CA LYS A 5 -4.33 -8.90 -4.26
C LYS A 5 -2.98 -9.60 -4.24
N LEU A 6 -1.92 -8.88 -3.91
CA LEU A 6 -0.54 -9.35 -3.85
C LEU A 6 0.12 -8.86 -2.56
N GLU A 7 1.02 -9.66 -2.01
CA GLU A 7 1.88 -9.27 -0.89
C GLU A 7 3.35 -9.41 -1.31
N VAL A 8 4.17 -8.45 -0.93
CA VAL A 8 5.62 -8.44 -1.21
C VAL A 8 6.41 -7.94 0.00
N ASP A 9 7.60 -8.49 0.19
CA ASP A 9 8.50 -8.14 1.28
C ASP A 9 9.74 -7.43 0.76
N GLY A 10 9.88 -6.16 1.14
CA GLY A 10 11.03 -5.33 0.79
C GLY A 10 10.96 -4.70 -0.60
N TYR A 11 11.93 -3.82 -0.83
CA TYR A 11 11.96 -2.90 -1.97
C TYR A 11 12.21 -3.62 -3.31
N GLU A 12 13.14 -4.58 -3.33
CA GLU A 12 13.48 -5.34 -4.54
C GLU A 12 12.29 -6.17 -5.03
N ALA A 13 11.65 -6.92 -4.13
CA ALA A 13 10.46 -7.72 -4.45
C ALA A 13 9.31 -6.86 -4.98
N LEU A 14 9.10 -5.68 -4.39
CA LEU A 14 8.13 -4.72 -4.91
C LEU A 14 8.47 -4.29 -6.33
N ASN A 15 9.72 -3.88 -6.58
CA ASN A 15 10.15 -3.42 -7.90
C ASN A 15 10.01 -4.51 -8.96
N ASP A 16 10.39 -5.74 -8.65
CA ASP A 16 10.27 -6.84 -9.60
C ASP A 16 8.81 -7.17 -9.88
N LYS A 17 7.95 -7.12 -8.85
CA LYS A 17 6.51 -7.28 -9.06
C LYS A 17 5.95 -6.15 -9.92
N LEU A 18 6.30 -4.90 -9.65
CA LEU A 18 5.84 -3.74 -10.43
C LEU A 18 6.32 -3.76 -11.89
N LYS A 19 7.48 -4.37 -12.18
CA LYS A 19 7.95 -4.60 -13.56
C LYS A 19 7.14 -5.68 -14.27
N SER A 20 6.67 -6.69 -13.54
CA SER A 20 5.89 -7.81 -14.11
C SER A 20 4.43 -7.47 -14.39
N ILE A 21 3.90 -6.43 -13.74
CA ILE A 21 2.50 -6.02 -13.90
C ILE A 21 2.35 -5.17 -15.17
N ASP A 22 1.39 -5.53 -16.02
CA ASP A 22 0.94 -4.66 -17.10
C ASP A 22 0.14 -3.47 -16.54
N LYS A 23 0.80 -2.33 -16.41
CA LYS A 23 0.24 -1.10 -15.85
C LYS A 23 -0.84 -0.46 -16.73
N THR A 24 -1.03 -0.96 -17.95
CA THR A 24 -2.07 -0.50 -18.88
C THR A 24 -3.38 -1.28 -18.73
N SER A 25 -3.32 -2.46 -18.10
CA SER A 25 -4.47 -3.35 -17.91
C SER A 25 -5.41 -2.93 -16.77
N GLY A 26 -4.99 -1.98 -15.92
CA GLY A 26 -5.76 -1.57 -14.75
C GLY A 26 -4.96 -0.71 -13.77
N LYS A 27 -5.60 -0.28 -12.69
CA LYS A 27 -4.96 0.56 -11.65
C LYS A 27 -4.12 -0.30 -10.71
N VAL A 28 -2.96 0.19 -10.29
CA VAL A 28 -2.07 -0.48 -9.35
C VAL A 28 -1.96 0.36 -8.10
N PHE A 29 -2.49 -0.15 -6.99
CA PHE A 29 -2.35 0.46 -5.68
C PHE A 29 -1.28 -0.27 -4.88
N VAL A 30 -0.44 0.49 -4.19
CA VAL A 30 0.59 -0.05 -3.30
C VAL A 30 0.37 0.48 -1.90
N PHE A 31 0.14 -0.43 -0.97
CA PHE A 31 -0.04 -0.16 0.44
C PHE A 31 1.23 -0.53 1.21
N PHE A 32 1.95 0.47 1.68
CA PHE A 32 3.20 0.32 2.40
C PHE A 32 2.92 0.22 3.90
N VAL A 33 3.37 -0.88 4.51
CA VAL A 33 3.20 -1.17 5.93
C VAL A 33 4.51 -1.61 6.56
N GLY A 34 4.66 -1.37 7.86
CA GLY A 34 5.76 -1.95 8.63
C GLY A 34 5.67 -3.48 8.63
N SER A 35 6.79 -4.18 8.42
CA SER A 35 6.81 -5.65 8.49
C SER A 35 6.28 -6.17 9.83
N LYS A 36 5.66 -7.35 9.77
CA LYS A 36 5.17 -8.06 10.95
C LYS A 36 6.35 -8.53 11.82
N LYS A 37 6.28 -8.29 13.13
CA LYS A 37 7.22 -8.83 14.10
C LYS A 37 7.01 -10.34 14.22
N LEU A 38 8.07 -11.12 14.11
CA LEU A 38 8.01 -12.60 14.21
C LEU A 38 7.35 -13.07 15.52
N GLU A 39 7.58 -12.36 16.62
CA GLU A 39 7.08 -12.73 17.95
C GLU A 39 5.57 -12.54 18.13
N THR A 40 4.97 -11.57 17.43
CA THR A 40 3.56 -11.20 17.65
C THR A 40 2.69 -11.37 16.41
N GLY A 41 3.29 -11.58 15.24
CA GLY A 41 2.59 -11.58 13.95
C GLY A 41 2.01 -10.22 13.52
N LYS A 42 2.19 -9.16 14.33
CA LYS A 42 1.66 -7.82 14.07
C LYS A 42 2.73 -6.88 13.55
N SER A 43 2.34 -5.88 12.76
CA SER A 43 3.25 -4.82 12.32
C SER A 43 3.94 -4.16 13.51
N TRP A 44 5.21 -3.78 13.33
CA TRP A 44 5.90 -2.98 14.34
C TRP A 44 5.36 -1.54 14.44
N CYS A 45 4.55 -1.11 13.47
CA CYS A 45 3.89 0.19 13.44
C CYS A 45 2.46 0.07 13.99
N PRO A 46 2.11 0.77 15.08
CA PRO A 46 0.75 0.75 15.64
C PRO A 46 -0.32 1.22 14.64
N ASP A 47 -0.03 2.26 13.85
CA ASP A 47 -0.97 2.80 12.87
C ASP A 47 -1.22 1.81 11.74
N CYS A 48 -0.21 1.04 11.34
CA CYS A 48 -0.39 -0.07 10.39
C CYS A 48 -1.33 -1.16 10.94
N VAL A 49 -1.31 -1.44 12.26
CA VAL A 49 -2.21 -2.43 12.87
C VAL A 49 -3.67 -1.97 12.82
N VAL A 50 -3.93 -0.66 12.91
CA VAL A 50 -5.27 -0.08 12.77
C VAL A 50 -5.68 0.01 11.29
N ALA A 51 -4.76 0.39 10.41
CA ALA A 51 -5.02 0.62 8.99
C ALA A 51 -5.31 -0.68 8.23
N ASP A 52 -4.55 -1.75 8.47
CA ASP A 52 -4.62 -3.01 7.73
C ASP A 52 -6.05 -3.59 7.61
N PRO A 53 -6.82 -3.78 8.70
CA PRO A 53 -8.20 -4.28 8.59
C PRO A 53 -9.14 -3.29 7.87
N ASN A 54 -8.94 -1.99 8.02
CA ASN A 54 -9.78 -0.97 7.36
C ASN A 54 -9.52 -0.93 5.86
N VAL A 55 -8.26 -1.06 5.45
CA VAL A 55 -7.84 -1.12 4.05
C VAL A 55 -8.36 -2.40 3.39
N GLU A 56 -8.23 -3.55 4.06
CA GLU A 56 -8.74 -4.81 3.54
C GLU A 56 -10.27 -4.78 3.36
N HIS A 57 -10.99 -4.18 4.33
CA HIS A 57 -12.42 -3.94 4.21
C HIS A 57 -12.74 -3.03 3.03
N ALA A 58 -12.05 -1.89 2.90
CA ALA A 58 -12.28 -0.96 1.79
C ALA A 58 -12.04 -1.61 0.42
N VAL A 59 -10.98 -2.41 0.27
CA VAL A 59 -10.68 -3.16 -0.96
C VAL A 59 -11.79 -4.18 -1.25
N SER A 60 -12.35 -4.83 -0.21
CA SER A 60 -13.48 -5.74 -0.36
C SER A 60 -14.79 -5.02 -0.70
N GLU A 61 -15.02 -3.80 -0.20
CA GLU A 61 -16.21 -3.01 -0.55
C GLU A 61 -16.16 -2.61 -2.03
N VAL A 62 -15.01 -2.12 -2.52
CA VAL A 62 -14.90 -1.67 -3.91
C VAL A 62 -14.92 -2.81 -4.91
N SER A 63 -14.64 -4.07 -4.52
CA SER A 63 -14.58 -5.20 -5.46
C SER A 63 -15.86 -5.41 -6.27
N ASN A 64 -17.00 -5.00 -5.72
CA ASN A 64 -18.30 -5.09 -6.39
C ASN A 64 -18.61 -3.89 -7.30
N ASP A 65 -17.88 -2.78 -7.14
CA ASP A 65 -18.17 -1.49 -7.78
C ASP A 65 -17.09 -1.05 -8.79
N ILE A 66 -16.00 -1.81 -8.96
CA ILE A 66 -14.91 -1.41 -9.88
C ILE A 66 -15.27 -1.63 -11.35
N SER A 67 -15.11 -0.55 -12.14
CA SER A 67 -15.25 -0.55 -13.61
C SER A 67 -14.05 -1.19 -14.31
N ASP A 68 -12.85 -0.98 -13.78
CA ASP A 68 -11.58 -1.40 -14.37
C ASP A 68 -10.86 -2.42 -13.48
N PRO A 69 -10.01 -3.30 -14.05
CA PRO A 69 -9.17 -4.18 -13.25
C PRO A 69 -8.31 -3.40 -12.25
N MET A 70 -8.13 -3.97 -11.07
CA MET A 70 -7.36 -3.35 -10.00
C MET A 70 -6.37 -4.37 -9.43
N THR A 71 -5.10 -3.98 -9.36
CA THR A 71 -4.06 -4.70 -8.62
C THR A 71 -3.79 -3.97 -7.31
N PHE A 72 -3.90 -4.68 -6.20
CA PHE A 72 -3.62 -4.16 -4.88
C PHE A 72 -2.41 -4.89 -4.30
N ILE A 73 -1.33 -4.17 -4.02
CA ILE A 73 -0.07 -4.71 -3.51
C ILE A 73 0.13 -4.23 -2.08
N THR A 74 0.17 -5.14 -1.12
CA THR A 74 0.68 -4.85 0.23
C THR A 74 2.19 -5.04 0.23
N CYS A 75 2.94 -3.99 0.54
CA CYS A 75 4.39 -3.99 0.61
C CYS A 75 4.85 -3.83 2.06
N ASN A 76 5.45 -4.89 2.60
CA ASN A 76 6.13 -4.85 3.88
C ASN A 76 7.47 -4.13 3.70
N VAL A 77 7.64 -2.95 4.31
CA VAL A 77 8.83 -2.11 4.11
C VAL A 77 10.10 -2.62 4.79
N GLY A 78 10.02 -3.73 5.52
CA GLY A 78 11.11 -4.30 6.30
C GLY A 78 11.00 -4.00 7.81
N PRO A 79 12.03 -4.40 8.57
CA PRO A 79 12.09 -4.16 10.02
C PRO A 79 12.21 -2.67 10.36
N MET A 80 11.83 -2.31 11.59
CA MET A 80 11.83 -0.91 12.06
C MET A 80 13.20 -0.23 11.89
N ASP A 81 14.31 -0.93 12.11
CA ASP A 81 15.65 -0.33 12.01
C ASP A 81 16.01 0.02 10.56
N TYR A 82 15.61 -0.81 9.61
CA TYR A 82 15.74 -0.50 8.19
C TYR A 82 14.87 0.71 7.82
N TRP A 83 13.63 0.75 8.31
CA TRP A 83 12.73 1.88 8.04
C TRP A 83 13.26 3.20 8.62
N LYS A 84 13.83 3.19 9.82
CA LYS A 84 14.39 4.39 10.46
C LYS A 84 15.56 4.99 9.69
N ASN A 85 16.36 4.16 9.01
CA ASN A 85 17.47 4.63 8.20
C ASN A 85 16.99 5.58 7.08
N PRO A 86 17.43 6.85 7.05
CA PRO A 86 17.06 7.80 5.98
C PRO A 86 17.60 7.40 4.60
N GLU A 87 18.64 6.58 4.55
CA GLU A 87 19.23 6.07 3.32
C GLU A 87 18.52 4.82 2.78
N ASN A 88 17.42 4.38 3.40
CA ASN A 88 16.71 3.22 2.89
C ASN A 88 16.08 3.49 1.52
N HIS A 89 15.96 2.42 0.73
CA HIS A 89 15.57 2.52 -0.68
C HIS A 89 14.18 3.14 -0.89
N PHE A 90 13.21 2.87 0.01
CA PHE A 90 11.87 3.43 -0.12
C PHE A 90 11.83 4.96 0.06
N LYS A 91 12.69 5.49 0.93
CA LYS A 91 12.83 6.93 1.18
C LYS A 91 13.58 7.63 0.05
N LYS A 92 14.62 6.98 -0.48
CA LYS A 92 15.49 7.52 -1.54
C LYS A 92 14.92 7.43 -2.94
N ASP A 93 14.05 6.45 -3.21
CA ASP A 93 13.46 6.27 -4.53
C ASP A 93 12.67 7.52 -4.93
N PRO A 94 13.03 8.19 -6.04
CA PRO A 94 12.38 9.43 -6.46
C PRO A 94 10.91 9.24 -6.87
N ASN A 95 10.50 8.01 -7.20
CA ASN A 95 9.13 7.67 -7.57
C ASN A 95 8.26 7.36 -6.35
N LEU A 96 8.86 6.85 -5.27
CA LEU A 96 8.13 6.52 -4.04
C LEU A 96 8.18 7.65 -3.02
N LYS A 97 9.38 8.12 -2.68
CA LYS A 97 9.67 9.15 -1.65
C LYS A 97 8.81 8.95 -0.40
N LEU A 98 8.78 7.75 0.15
CA LEU A 98 7.95 7.48 1.32
C LEU A 98 8.54 8.18 2.54
N SER A 99 7.72 8.91 3.29
CA SER A 99 8.14 9.59 4.51
C SER A 99 7.60 8.91 5.78
N VAL A 100 6.49 8.19 5.66
CA VAL A 100 5.74 7.58 6.76
C VAL A 100 5.15 6.24 6.31
N VAL A 101 4.80 5.39 7.28
CA VAL A 101 3.92 4.23 7.12
C VAL A 101 2.84 4.31 8.20
N PRO A 102 1.59 3.88 7.95
CA PRO A 102 1.09 3.34 6.69
C PRO A 102 1.03 4.39 5.57
N THR A 103 1.13 3.97 4.31
CA THR A 103 0.94 4.86 3.15
C THR A 103 0.34 4.07 1.99
N LEU A 104 -0.71 4.59 1.37
CA LEU A 104 -1.37 3.98 0.21
C LEU A 104 -1.16 4.89 -1.00
N VAL A 105 -0.67 4.35 -2.11
CA VAL A 105 -0.32 5.11 -3.31
C VAL A 105 -0.98 4.50 -4.53
N LEU A 106 -1.54 5.34 -5.42
CA LEU A 106 -1.80 4.93 -6.80
C LEU A 106 -0.48 4.99 -7.57
N TYR A 107 0.09 3.83 -7.91
CA TYR A 107 1.44 3.77 -8.45
C TYR A 107 1.60 4.52 -9.78
N GLN A 108 0.58 4.53 -10.65
CA GLN A 108 0.61 5.30 -11.89
C GLN A 108 0.57 6.82 -11.69
N SER A 109 0.10 7.29 -10.53
CA SER A 109 0.07 8.71 -10.18
C SER A 109 0.60 8.87 -8.74
N PRO A 110 1.93 8.86 -8.54
CA PRO A 110 2.51 8.86 -7.20
C PRO A 110 2.14 10.06 -6.31
N GLY A 111 1.63 11.14 -6.90
CA GLY A 111 1.06 12.30 -6.19
C GLY A 111 -0.30 12.00 -5.53
N SER A 112 -1.01 10.98 -5.98
CA SER A 112 -2.24 10.47 -5.39
C SER A 112 -1.89 9.45 -4.30
N ARG A 113 -1.83 9.89 -3.04
CA ARG A 113 -1.51 9.05 -1.89
C ARG A 113 -2.30 9.42 -0.64
N LEU A 114 -2.60 8.41 0.18
CA LEU A 114 -3.08 8.56 1.56
C LEU A 114 -1.91 8.30 2.51
N VAL A 115 -1.70 9.21 3.45
CA VAL A 115 -0.57 9.20 4.40
C VAL A 115 -0.97 9.56 5.83
N LYS A 116 -2.21 9.99 6.07
CA LYS A 116 -2.65 10.44 7.40
C LYS A 116 -3.35 9.33 8.15
N ASP A 117 -3.01 9.19 9.44
CA ASP A 117 -3.59 8.17 10.31
C ASP A 117 -5.12 8.28 10.42
N GLU A 118 -5.65 9.51 10.46
CA GLU A 118 -7.10 9.76 10.48
C GLU A 118 -7.82 9.23 9.23
N GLU A 119 -7.16 9.24 8.07
CA GLU A 119 -7.73 8.72 6.81
C GLU A 119 -7.78 7.19 6.83
N PHE A 120 -6.77 6.54 7.44
CA PHE A 120 -6.75 5.09 7.61
C PHE A 120 -7.67 4.59 8.72
N GLY A 121 -8.04 5.45 9.67
CA GLY A 121 -9.06 5.16 10.69
C GLY A 121 -10.49 5.12 10.14
N ASN A 122 -10.73 5.60 8.91
CA ASN A 122 -12.05 5.66 8.30
C ASN A 122 -12.10 4.91 6.96
N VAL A 123 -12.77 3.75 6.96
CA VAL A 123 -12.97 2.91 5.77
C VAL A 123 -13.50 3.71 4.58
N GLN A 124 -14.42 4.65 4.80
CA GLN A 124 -15.03 5.42 3.73
C GLN A 124 -14.04 6.41 3.08
N CYS A 125 -13.04 6.91 3.82
CA CYS A 125 -11.96 7.70 3.22
C CYS A 125 -11.10 6.85 2.28
N ILE A 126 -10.82 5.59 2.67
CA ILE A 126 -10.04 4.66 1.85
C ILE A 126 -10.84 4.26 0.61
N VAL A 127 -12.12 3.90 0.77
CA VAL A 127 -13.02 3.57 -0.34
C VAL A 127 -13.10 4.73 -1.34
N LYS A 128 -13.28 5.96 -0.84
CA LYS A 128 -13.32 7.15 -1.68
C LYS A 128 -12.02 7.29 -2.49
N PHE A 129 -10.86 7.15 -1.85
CA PHE A 129 -9.58 7.20 -2.55
C PHE A 129 -9.45 6.11 -3.62
N LEU A 130 -9.84 4.87 -3.31
CA LEU A 130 -9.80 3.76 -4.27
C LEU A 130 -10.71 3.99 -5.48
N LYS A 131 -11.87 4.65 -5.28
CA LYS A 131 -12.84 4.98 -6.33
C LYS A 131 -12.47 6.22 -7.16
N GLU A 132 -12.02 7.31 -6.52
CA GLU A 132 -11.63 8.56 -7.22
C GLU A 132 -10.38 8.38 -8.09
N ALA A 133 -9.58 7.36 -7.79
CA ALA A 133 -8.43 6.95 -8.56
C ALA A 133 -8.77 6.09 -9.80
N GLN A 134 -10.05 5.71 -10.01
CA GLN A 134 -10.52 4.93 -11.15
C GLN A 134 -10.64 5.77 -12.41
#